data_AF-A0A4Y8ARW6-F1
#
_entry.id   AF-A0A4Y8ARW6-F1
#
_cell.length_a   1.000
_cell.length_b   1.000
_cell.length_c   1.000
_cell.angle_alpha   90.00
_cell.angle_beta   90.00
_cell.angle_gamma   90.00
#
_symmetry.space_group_name_H-M   'P 1'
#
loop_
_entity.id
_entity.type
_entity.pdbx_description
1 polymer ?
#
loop_
_entity_poly.entity_id
_entity_poly.type
_entity_poly.pdbx_seq_one_letter_code
_entity_poly.pdbx_strand_id
1 'polypeptide(L)' 'MKGVELFLYCVEKKYISKKDREYNQTLYTLSMHLGADFFPLLEKAERENKRLCIVDNPELIINDQYTLEDVIMI' A
#
# COMPACT_ATOMS: atom_id res chain seq x y z
N MET A 1 12.34 -7.87 -6.87
CA MET A 1 12.49 -7.84 -5.39
C MET A 1 11.34 -8.64 -4.81
N LYS A 2 11.55 -9.32 -3.68
CA LYS A 2 10.45 -9.99 -2.95
C LYS A 2 9.69 -8.95 -2.11
N GLY A 3 8.45 -9.24 -1.73
CA GLY A 3 7.52 -8.22 -1.23
C GLY A 3 7.98 -7.52 0.04
N VAL A 4 8.66 -8.21 0.97
CA VAL A 4 9.24 -7.57 2.16
C VAL A 4 10.38 -6.62 1.79
N GLU A 5 11.26 -7.01 0.87
CA GLU A 5 12.36 -6.17 0.38
C GLU A 5 11.82 -4.94 -0.38
N LEU A 6 10.75 -5.13 -1.15
CA LEU A 6 10.07 -4.08 -1.88
C LEU A 6 9.38 -3.10 -0.93
N PHE A 7 8.71 -3.59 0.11
CA PHE A 7 8.12 -2.76 1.14
C PHE A 7 9.18 -1.90 1.84
N LEU A 8 10.27 -2.53 2.30
CA LEU A 8 11.41 -1.83 2.91
C LEU A 8 12.00 -0.79 1.95
N TYR A 9 12.23 -1.15 0.68
CA TYR A 9 12.70 -0.22 -0.33
C TYR A 9 11.79 1.00 -0.51
N CYS A 10 10.46 0.80 -0.52
CA CYS A 10 9.49 1.88 -0.63
C CYS A 10 9.50 2.79 0.61
N VAL A 11 9.50 2.22 1.82
CA VAL A 11 9.43 3.00 3.07
C VAL A 11 10.78 3.64 3.46
N GLU A 12 11.90 3.02 3.10
CA GLU A 12 13.26 3.52 3.37
C GLU A 12 13.72 4.60 2.39
N LYS A 13 13.06 4.74 1.23
CA LYS A 13 13.31 5.88 0.34
C LYS A 13 13.07 7.17 1.11
N LYS A 14 14.18 7.83 1.48
CA LYS A 14 14.20 9.13 2.17
C LYS A 14 13.24 10.07 1.46
N TYR A 15 12.24 10.53 2.20
CA TYR A 15 11.12 11.34 1.74
C TYR A 15 11.52 12.51 0.83
N ILE A 16 11.39 12.34 -0.49
CA ILE A 16 11.73 13.41 -1.45
C ILE A 16 10.53 14.33 -1.67
N SER A 17 9.31 13.78 -1.73
CA SER A 17 8.08 14.54 -1.99
C SER A 17 6.96 14.24 -1.00
N LYS A 18 5.95 15.14 -0.93
CA LYS A 18 4.72 14.93 -0.14
C LYS A 18 3.95 13.68 -0.60
N LYS A 19 3.91 13.44 -1.91
CA LYS A 19 3.23 12.28 -2.50
C LYS A 19 3.88 10.95 -2.10
N ASP A 20 5.22 10.93 -1.97
CA ASP A 20 5.92 9.72 -1.54
C ASP A 20 5.66 9.43 -0.05
N ARG A 21 5.51 10.48 0.78
CA ARG A 21 5.10 10.32 2.19
C ARG A 21 3.70 9.72 2.33
N GLU A 22 2.74 10.27 1.59
CA GLU A 22 1.35 9.79 1.59
C GLU A 22 1.28 8.33 1.15
N TYR A 23 1.99 7.98 0.07
CA TYR A 23 2.05 6.61 -0.41
C TYR A 23 2.68 5.66 0.60
N ASN A 24 3.78 6.04 1.24
CA ASN A 24 4.40 5.20 2.28
C ASN A 24 3.46 4.98 3.46
N GLN A 25 2.69 5.99 3.85
CA GLN A 25 1.67 5.86 4.89
C GLN A 25 0.57 4.87 4.47
N THR A 26 0.12 4.92 3.22
CA THR A 26 -0.81 3.92 2.66
C THR A 26 -0.23 2.51 2.74
N LEU A 27 1.04 2.32 2.35
CA LEU A 27 1.70 1.01 2.43
C LEU A 27 1.80 0.49 3.87
N TYR A 28 2.10 1.36 4.83
CA TYR A 28 2.10 1.00 6.25
C TYR A 28 0.72 0.55 6.71
N THR A 29 -0.32 1.34 6.42
CA THR A 29 -1.71 0.98 6.73
C THR A 29 -2.07 -0.37 6.13
N LEU A 30 -1.87 -0.56 4.82
CA LEU A 30 -2.18 -1.83 4.16
C LEU A 30 -1.40 -3.01 4.73
N SER A 31 -0.12 -2.83 5.08
CA SER A 31 0.68 -3.89 5.70
C SER A 31 0.14 -4.30 7.08
N MET A 32 -0.41 -3.37 7.85
CA MET A 32 -0.98 -3.65 9.17
C MET A 32 -2.32 -4.39 9.08
N HIS A 33 -3.14 -4.07 8.08
CA HIS A 33 -4.48 -4.65 7.95
C HIS A 33 -4.50 -5.96 7.15
N LEU A 34 -3.70 -6.07 6.09
CA LEU A 34 -3.67 -7.25 5.22
C LEU A 34 -2.59 -8.26 5.61
N GLY A 35 -1.63 -7.88 6.45
CA GLY A 35 -0.56 -8.77 6.91
C GLY A 35 0.21 -9.41 5.76
N ALA A 36 0.22 -10.74 5.68
CA ALA A 36 0.97 -11.48 4.67
C ALA A 36 0.45 -11.29 3.24
N ASP A 37 -0.87 -11.05 3.07
CA ASP A 37 -1.52 -10.92 1.76
C ASP A 37 -1.16 -9.60 1.06
N PHE A 38 -0.65 -8.63 1.81
CA PHE A 38 -0.13 -7.37 1.28
C PHE A 38 1.07 -7.58 0.34
N PHE A 39 2.00 -8.47 0.69
CA PHE A 39 3.27 -8.58 -0.03
C PHE A 39 3.11 -9.05 -1.49
N PRO A 40 2.34 -10.11 -1.78
CA PRO A 40 2.05 -10.50 -3.17
C PRO A 40 1.32 -9.40 -3.95
N LEU A 41 0.46 -8.63 -3.27
CA LEU A 41 -0.28 -7.52 -3.88
C LEU A 41 0.66 -6.36 -4.26
N LEU A 42 1.60 -6.01 -3.37
CA LEU A 42 2.63 -5.01 -3.62
C LEU A 42 3.57 -5.43 -4.76
N GLU A 43 3.99 -6.70 -4.79
CA GLU A 43 4.78 -7.25 -5.89
C GLU A 43 4.04 -7.19 -7.23
N LYS A 44 2.73 -7.45 -7.22
CA LYS A 44 1.89 -7.33 -8.42
C LYS A 44 1.84 -5.88 -8.91
N ALA A 45 1.59 -4.92 -8.02
CA ALA A 45 1.56 -3.51 -8.36
C ALA A 45 2.88 -3.04 -8.98
N GLU A 46 4.02 -3.42 -8.38
CA GLU A 46 5.35 -3.09 -8.92
C GLU A 46 5.59 -3.71 -10.30
N ARG A 47 5.23 -4.99 -10.51
CA ARG A 47 5.33 -5.63 -11.83
C ARG A 47 4.49 -4.94 -12.91
N GLU A 48 3.34 -4.40 -12.52
CA GLU A 48 2.44 -3.65 -13.39
C GLU A 48 2.82 -2.17 -13.53
N ASN A 49 3.90 -1.70 -12.87
CA ASN A 49 4.25 -0.27 -12.74
C ASN A 49 3.10 0.60 -12.20
N LYS A 50 2.30 0.04 -11.28
CA LYS A 50 1.16 0.70 -10.63
C LYS A 50 1.44 0.95 -9.15
N ARG A 51 0.60 1.77 -8.52
CA ARG A 51 0.61 2.02 -7.08
C ARG A 51 -0.64 1.44 -6.42
N LEU A 52 -0.48 0.96 -5.20
CA LEU A 52 -1.62 0.59 -4.36
C LEU A 52 -2.32 1.85 -3.83
N CYS A 53 -3.64 1.85 -3.88
CA CYS A 53 -4.47 2.91 -3.33
C CYS A 53 -5.66 2.29 -2.62
N ILE A 54 -6.10 2.92 -1.54
CA ILE A 54 -7.32 2.53 -0.84
C ILE A 54 -8.48 3.22 -1.55
N VAL A 55 -9.54 2.47 -1.85
CA VAL A 55 -10.77 3.04 -2.39
C VAL A 55 -11.33 4.03 -1.37
N ASP A 56 -11.32 5.31 -1.73
CA ASP A 56 -11.85 6.38 -0.88
C ASP A 56 -13.37 6.31 -0.92
N ASN A 57 -13.95 5.46 -0.07
CA ASN A 57 -15.39 5.34 0.05
C ASN A 57 -15.85 6.19 1.25
N PRO A 58 -16.51 7.35 1.02
CA PRO A 58 -16.93 8.25 2.08
C PRO A 58 -18.00 7.66 3.02
N GLU A 59 -18.53 6.47 2.73
CA GLU A 59 -19.42 5.72 3.63
C GLU A 59 -18.65 4.81 4.61
N LEU A 60 -17.35 4.57 4.39
CA LEU A 60 -16.48 3.68 5.17
C LEU A 60 -15.48 4.44 6.06
N ILE A 61 -15.78 5.69 6.40
CA ILE A 61 -14.87 6.65 7.08
C ILE A 61 -14.34 6.16 8.45
N ILE A 62 -14.85 5.05 8.99
CA ILE A 62 -14.31 4.39 10.19
C ILE A 62 -14.21 2.87 9.95
N ASN A 63 -13.36 2.46 9.02
CA ASN A 63 -12.98 1.05 8.92
C ASN A 63 -11.78 0.78 9.84
N ASP A 64 -12.03 0.11 10.96
CA ASP A 64 -10.98 -0.41 11.83
C ASP A 64 -10.12 -1.49 11.13
N GLN A 65 -10.58 -2.02 9.98
CA GLN A 65 -9.89 -3.01 9.15
C GLN A 65 -10.08 -2.75 7.65
N TYR A 66 -8.97 -2.71 6.90
CA TYR A 66 -8.98 -2.77 5.43
C TYR A 66 -8.82 -4.22 4.95
N THR A 67 -9.54 -4.57 3.91
CA THR A 67 -9.48 -5.88 3.22
C THR A 67 -8.91 -5.72 1.81
N LEU A 68 -8.66 -6.84 1.12
CA LEU A 68 -8.14 -6.83 -0.26
C LEU A 68 -9.11 -6.15 -1.24
N GLU A 69 -10.41 -6.16 -0.95
CA GLU A 69 -11.44 -5.54 -1.79
C GLU A 69 -11.38 -4.01 -1.75
N ASP A 70 -10.81 -3.45 -0.67
CA ASP A 70 -10.64 -2.01 -0.48
C ASP A 70 -9.39 -1.48 -1.21
N VAL A 71 -8.59 -2.35 -1.84
CA VAL A 71 -7.33 -1.98 -2.49
C VAL A 71 -7.45 -2.04 -4.00
N ILE A 72 -7.13 -0.92 -4.63
CA ILE A 72 -7.03 -0.78 -6.09
C ILE A 72 -5.59 -0.49 -6.52
N MET A 73 -5.29 -0.79 -7.78
CA MET A 73 -4.01 -0.48 -8.43
C MET A 73 -4.22 0.64 -9.46
N ILE A 74 -3.50 1.74 -9.29
CA ILE A 74 -3.57 2.95 -10.15
C ILE A 74 -2.27 3.23 -10.89
#